data_AF-A0A815WV86-F1
#
_entry.id   AF-A0A815WV86-F1
#
_cell.length_a   1.000
_cell.length_b   1.000
_cell.length_c   1.000
_cell.angle_alpha   90.00
_cell.angle_beta   90.00
_cell.angle_gamma   90.00
#
_symmetry.space_group_name_H-M   'P 1'
#
loop_
_entity.id
_entity.type
_entity.pdbx_description
1 polymer ?
#
loop_
_entity_poly.entity_id
_entity_poly.type
_entity_poly.pdbx_seq_one_letter_code
_entity_poly.pdbx_strand_id
1 'polypeptide(L)'
;EDLKIVSFEVIQNSIEILRKRCQELEHPLLEEYDFRHDTNLKNLNIELRPNAILRPYQEKSLRKMFGNGRARSGLIVLPCGAGKSLVGVTAACTINKSCLVLCNSNVSVQQWKQQFKMWSTADDSKVRLFTSDDKEKPNDSCVCISTYPMIARTERCNAETTEVMKLLKDREWGLMLLDEVHTIPAERFRKVLTIVRAHTKLGLTATLVREDDKITDLNFLIGPKL
;
A
#
# COMPACT_ATOMS: atom_id res chain seq x y z
N GLU A 1 -20.73 -10.67 28.52
CA GLU A 1 -19.38 -10.51 29.10
C GLU A 1 -18.66 -9.46 28.27
N ASP A 2 -18.19 -8.39 28.89
CA ASP A 2 -17.41 -7.37 28.18
C ASP A 2 -16.05 -7.95 27.78
N LEU A 3 -15.76 -7.97 26.48
CA LEU A 3 -14.50 -8.44 25.94
C LEU A 3 -13.36 -7.53 26.44
N LYS A 4 -12.47 -8.07 27.27
CA LYS A 4 -11.27 -7.36 27.72
C LYS A 4 -10.25 -7.30 26.57
N ILE A 5 -10.02 -6.10 26.05
CA ILE A 5 -9.01 -5.87 24.99
C ILE A 5 -7.62 -5.86 25.64
N VAL A 6 -6.72 -6.71 25.14
CA VAL A 6 -5.30 -6.76 25.53
C VAL A 6 -4.46 -6.38 24.31
N SER A 7 -3.54 -5.43 24.47
CA SER A 7 -2.67 -4.92 23.40
C SER A 7 -1.22 -4.87 23.87
N PHE A 8 -0.28 -5.21 22.98
CA PHE A 8 1.16 -5.09 23.21
C PHE A 8 1.87 -4.74 21.89
N GLU A 9 3.03 -4.10 22.00
CA GLU A 9 3.84 -3.74 20.84
C GLU A 9 4.67 -4.93 20.36
N VAL A 10 4.77 -5.11 19.04
CA VAL A 10 5.51 -6.20 18.42
C VAL A 10 6.72 -5.63 17.68
N ILE A 11 7.88 -6.27 17.85
CA ILE A 11 9.09 -5.92 17.11
C ILE A 11 8.87 -6.21 15.61
N GLN A 12 9.04 -5.19 14.77
CA GLN A 12 8.75 -5.26 13.33
C GLN A 12 9.46 -6.41 12.62
N ASN A 13 10.74 -6.63 12.89
CA ASN A 13 11.53 -7.70 12.26
C ASN A 13 11.03 -9.12 12.61
N SER A 14 10.20 -9.24 13.66
CA SER A 14 9.61 -10.50 14.10
C SER A 14 8.19 -10.73 13.57
N ILE A 15 7.60 -9.78 12.80
CA ILE A 15 6.23 -9.90 12.29
C ILE A 15 6.04 -11.16 11.42
N GLU A 16 7.00 -11.49 10.55
CA GLU A 16 6.90 -12.68 9.70
C GLU A 16 6.90 -13.97 10.53
N ILE A 17 7.77 -14.03 11.54
CA ILE A 17 7.87 -15.16 12.48
C ILE A 17 6.58 -15.30 13.28
N LEU A 18 6.07 -14.18 13.80
CA LEU A 18 4.83 -14.14 14.57
C LEU A 18 3.64 -14.60 13.71
N ARG A 19 3.53 -14.12 12.48
CA ARG A 19 2.45 -14.51 11.56
C ARG A 19 2.48 -15.99 11.26
N LYS A 20 3.67 -16.53 10.98
CA LYS A 20 3.87 -17.97 10.76
C LYS A 20 3.46 -18.78 11.99
N ARG A 21 3.89 -18.36 13.18
CA ARG A 21 3.55 -19.03 14.44
C ARG A 21 2.05 -18.99 14.75
N CYS A 22 1.41 -17.86 14.50
CA CYS A 22 -0.04 -17.69 14.68
C CYS A 22 -0.85 -18.58 13.72
N GLN A 23 -0.36 -18.74 12.49
CA GLN A 23 -0.96 -19.65 11.51
C GLN A 23 -0.82 -21.13 11.91
N GLU A 24 0.34 -21.53 12.45
CA GLU A 24 0.54 -22.89 13.01
C GLU A 24 -0.36 -23.19 14.21
N LEU A 25 -0.73 -22.15 14.97
CA LEU A 25 -1.62 -22.25 16.14
C LEU A 25 -3.11 -22.10 15.78
N GLU A 26 -3.47 -22.10 14.48
CA GLU A 26 -4.85 -21.91 14.00
C GLU A 26 -5.51 -20.59 14.44
N HIS A 27 -4.70 -19.58 14.81
CA HIS A 27 -5.14 -18.25 15.21
C HIS A 27 -4.52 -17.19 14.28
N PRO A 28 -4.96 -17.08 13.02
CA PRO A 28 -4.34 -16.19 12.05
C PRO A 28 -4.48 -14.72 12.45
N LEU A 29 -3.38 -13.96 12.32
CA LEU A 29 -3.39 -12.52 12.56
C LEU A 29 -4.20 -11.80 11.50
N LEU A 30 -5.14 -10.96 11.94
CA LEU A 30 -5.83 -10.00 11.10
C LEU A 30 -5.05 -8.69 11.10
N GLU A 31 -4.61 -8.25 9.92
CA GLU A 31 -4.05 -6.91 9.74
C GLU A 31 -5.19 -5.92 9.49
N GLU A 32 -5.77 -5.42 10.58
CA GLU A 32 -6.72 -4.32 10.54
C GLU A 32 -6.06 -3.03 11.02
N TYR A 33 -6.27 -1.96 10.27
CA TYR A 33 -5.81 -0.63 10.61
C TYR A 33 -6.98 0.27 10.99
N ASP A 34 -6.98 0.77 12.22
CA ASP A 34 -7.96 1.75 12.71
C ASP A 34 -7.52 3.18 12.35
N PHE A 35 -7.57 3.48 11.06
CA PHE A 35 -7.14 4.77 10.52
C PHE A 35 -7.96 5.97 11.01
N ARG A 36 -9.16 5.75 11.57
CA ARG A 36 -10.03 6.82 12.09
C ARG A 36 -9.57 7.35 13.44
N HIS A 37 -9.02 6.46 14.28
CA HIS A 37 -8.53 6.82 15.61
C HIS A 37 -7.01 7.02 15.64
N ASP A 38 -6.30 6.79 14.53
CA ASP A 38 -4.87 7.07 14.45
C ASP A 38 -4.59 8.58 14.44
N THR A 39 -3.98 9.06 15.52
CA THR A 39 -3.50 10.45 15.68
C THR A 39 -2.01 10.60 15.37
N ASN A 40 -1.27 9.51 15.15
CA ASN A 40 0.17 9.55 14.91
C ASN A 40 0.49 10.03 13.50
N LEU A 41 -0.23 9.52 12.49
CA LEU A 41 -0.05 9.95 11.11
C LEU A 41 -0.89 11.19 10.79
N LYS A 42 -0.25 12.21 10.22
CA LYS A 42 -0.92 13.41 9.71
C LYS A 42 -1.88 13.02 8.57
N ASN A 43 -3.04 13.67 8.56
CA ASN A 43 -4.03 13.45 7.51
C ASN A 43 -3.55 14.03 6.18
N LEU A 44 -3.83 13.29 5.10
CA LEU A 44 -3.44 13.66 3.75
C LEU A 44 -4.26 14.86 3.24
N ASN A 45 -5.49 15.02 3.73
CA ASN A 45 -6.47 16.04 3.37
C ASN A 45 -6.72 16.09 1.85
N ILE A 46 -6.88 14.90 1.25
CA ILE A 46 -7.32 14.76 -0.13
C ILE A 46 -8.71 14.12 -0.13
N GLU A 47 -9.55 14.60 -1.02
CA GLU A 47 -10.90 14.11 -1.20
C GLU A 47 -11.08 13.60 -2.62
N LEU A 48 -11.97 12.62 -2.77
CA LEU A 48 -12.36 12.16 -4.08
C LEU A 48 -13.22 13.23 -4.76
N ARG A 49 -12.96 13.53 -6.04
CA ARG A 49 -13.75 14.52 -6.77
C ARG A 49 -15.18 13.99 -7.01
N PRO A 50 -16.20 14.86 -7.09
CA PRO A 50 -17.60 14.43 -7.28
C PRO A 50 -17.87 13.64 -8.57
N ASN A 51 -17.05 13.84 -9.61
CA ASN A 51 -17.16 13.12 -10.89
C ASN A 51 -16.55 11.71 -10.86
N ALA A 52 -15.87 11.33 -9.77
CA ALA A 52 -15.24 10.02 -9.58
C ALA A 52 -16.27 8.98 -9.11
N ILE A 53 -17.30 8.74 -9.93
CA ILE A 53 -18.35 7.78 -9.59
C ILE A 53 -17.81 6.35 -9.79
N LEU A 54 -17.82 5.58 -8.70
CA LEU A 54 -17.41 4.18 -8.74
C LEU A 54 -18.46 3.31 -9.40
N ARG A 55 -18.00 2.27 -10.09
CA ARG A 55 -18.87 1.21 -10.61
C ARG A 55 -19.23 0.23 -9.48
N PRO A 56 -20.38 -0.47 -9.54
CA PRO A 56 -20.84 -1.34 -8.45
C PRO A 56 -19.82 -2.40 -8.00
N TYR A 57 -19.03 -2.95 -8.93
CA TYR A 57 -17.99 -3.94 -8.58
C TYR A 57 -16.79 -3.33 -7.86
N GLN A 58 -16.47 -2.04 -8.10
CA GLN A 58 -15.42 -1.30 -7.41
C GLN A 58 -15.85 -0.93 -5.98
N GLU A 59 -17.11 -0.52 -5.82
CA GLU A 59 -17.67 -0.30 -4.48
C GLU A 59 -17.70 -1.59 -3.67
N LYS A 60 -18.10 -2.70 -4.30
CA LYS A 60 -18.13 -4.01 -3.65
C LYS A 60 -16.74 -4.44 -3.18
N SER A 61 -15.68 -4.20 -3.95
CA SER A 61 -14.32 -4.53 -3.52
C SER A 61 -13.83 -3.64 -2.39
N LEU A 62 -14.07 -2.32 -2.45
CA LEU A 62 -13.72 -1.38 -1.38
C LEU A 62 -14.51 -1.66 -0.09
N ARG A 63 -15.79 -2.04 -0.18
CA ARG A 63 -16.60 -2.40 0.99
C ARG A 63 -16.08 -3.64 1.72
N LYS A 64 -15.36 -4.53 1.04
CA LYS A 64 -14.71 -5.66 1.70
C LYS A 64 -13.39 -5.28 2.35
N MET A 65 -12.69 -4.30 1.79
CA MET A 65 -11.49 -3.71 2.38
C MET A 65 -11.81 -2.89 3.63
N PHE A 66 -12.89 -2.11 3.59
CA PHE A 66 -13.30 -1.23 4.67
C PHE A 66 -14.49 -1.84 5.44
N GLY A 67 -14.26 -2.24 6.69
CA GLY A 67 -15.29 -2.81 7.57
C GLY A 67 -15.21 -2.21 8.97
N ASN A 68 -16.36 -1.86 9.56
CA ASN A 68 -16.47 -1.32 10.92
C ASN A 68 -15.54 -0.12 11.20
N GLY A 69 -15.26 0.71 10.20
CA GLY A 69 -14.35 1.86 10.33
C GLY A 69 -12.86 1.54 10.27
N ARG A 70 -12.48 0.29 10.03
CA ARG A 70 -11.10 -0.19 9.88
C ARG A 70 -10.81 -0.58 8.44
N ALA A 71 -9.54 -0.49 8.05
CA ALA A 71 -9.03 -0.95 6.77
C ALA A 71 -8.35 -2.30 6.93
N ARG A 72 -8.67 -3.26 6.06
CA ARG A 72 -8.02 -4.58 6.02
C ARG A 72 -6.99 -4.61 4.91
N SER A 73 -5.80 -5.14 5.22
CA SER A 73 -4.84 -5.46 4.15
C SER A 73 -5.38 -6.61 3.28
N GLY A 74 -5.15 -6.55 1.96
CA GLY A 74 -5.61 -7.61 1.07
C GLY A 74 -5.37 -7.36 -0.41
N LEU A 75 -5.85 -8.31 -1.21
CA LEU A 75 -5.71 -8.34 -2.66
C LEU A 75 -7.05 -8.08 -3.34
N ILE A 76 -7.11 -7.03 -4.17
CA ILE A 76 -8.25 -6.75 -5.05
C ILE A 76 -7.88 -7.12 -6.48
N VAL A 77 -8.67 -8.02 -7.06
CA VAL A 77 -8.45 -8.54 -8.41
C VAL A 77 -9.48 -7.93 -9.35
N LEU A 78 -9.00 -7.14 -10.30
CA LEU A 78 -9.83 -6.43 -11.27
C LEU A 78 -9.21 -6.52 -12.66
N PRO A 79 -9.96 -6.91 -13.70
CA PRO A 79 -9.41 -7.05 -15.05
C PRO A 79 -8.85 -5.73 -15.58
N CYS A 80 -7.97 -5.80 -16.58
CA CYS A 80 -7.44 -4.61 -17.25
C CYS A 80 -8.58 -3.71 -17.74
N GLY A 81 -8.45 -2.39 -17.58
CA GLY A 81 -9.50 -1.43 -17.92
C GLY A 81 -10.68 -1.34 -16.95
N ALA A 82 -10.75 -2.19 -15.90
CA ALA A 82 -11.82 -2.14 -14.92
C ALA A 82 -11.70 -0.98 -13.90
N GLY A 83 -10.63 -0.18 -13.97
CA GLY A 83 -10.40 0.97 -13.10
C GLY A 83 -9.66 0.64 -11.80
N LYS A 84 -8.62 -0.21 -11.87
CA LYS A 84 -7.72 -0.50 -10.72
C LYS A 84 -7.19 0.76 -10.05
N SER A 85 -6.73 1.72 -10.85
CA SER A 85 -6.18 2.97 -10.32
C SER A 85 -7.22 3.80 -9.57
N LEU A 86 -8.46 3.87 -10.06
CA LEU A 86 -9.54 4.58 -9.36
C LEU A 86 -9.86 3.95 -8.00
N VAL A 87 -9.84 2.62 -7.91
CA VAL A 87 -9.99 1.91 -6.63
C VAL A 87 -8.86 2.26 -5.66
N GLY A 88 -7.62 2.28 -6.14
CA GLY A 88 -6.47 2.68 -5.31
C GLY A 88 -6.55 4.14 -4.85
N VAL A 89 -6.89 5.07 -5.73
CA VAL A 89 -7.08 6.49 -5.38
C VAL A 89 -8.21 6.63 -4.36
N THR A 90 -9.30 5.90 -4.51
CA THR A 90 -10.42 5.93 -3.56
C THR A 90 -10.02 5.35 -2.21
N ALA A 91 -9.26 4.26 -2.17
CA ALA A 91 -8.73 3.70 -0.93
C ALA A 91 -7.81 4.71 -0.22
N ALA A 92 -6.93 5.40 -0.96
CA ALA A 92 -6.06 6.43 -0.41
C ALA A 92 -6.84 7.63 0.16
N CYS A 93 -7.88 8.11 -0.55
CA CYS A 93 -8.76 9.17 -0.07
C CYS A 93 -9.56 8.74 1.16
N THR A 94 -10.02 7.49 1.20
CA THR A 94 -10.81 6.95 2.32
C THR A 94 -9.98 6.80 3.59
N ILE A 95 -8.75 6.29 3.48
CA ILE A 95 -7.82 6.17 4.62
C ILE A 95 -7.32 7.54 5.06
N ASN A 96 -7.16 8.48 4.12
CA ASN A 96 -6.74 9.86 4.36
C ASN A 96 -5.43 10.00 5.16
N LYS A 97 -4.48 9.08 4.96
CA LYS A 97 -3.13 9.12 5.56
C LYS A 97 -2.07 9.09 4.46
N SER A 98 -0.79 9.22 4.84
CA SER A 98 0.34 9.06 3.92
C SER A 98 0.23 7.75 3.14
N CYS A 99 0.41 7.83 1.82
CA CYS A 99 0.24 6.69 0.91
C CYS A 99 1.50 6.47 0.07
N LEU A 100 2.03 5.25 0.06
CA LEU A 100 3.10 4.84 -0.85
C LEU A 100 2.53 3.98 -1.96
N VAL A 101 2.76 4.35 -3.19
CA VAL A 101 2.33 3.60 -4.38
C VAL A 101 3.57 3.01 -5.05
N LEU A 102 3.57 1.69 -5.25
CA LEU A 102 4.66 0.97 -5.90
C LEU A 102 4.20 0.39 -7.23
N CYS A 103 4.96 0.73 -8.27
CA CYS A 103 4.66 0.37 -9.65
C CYS A 103 5.80 -0.42 -10.30
N ASN A 104 5.51 -1.08 -11.42
CA ASN A 104 6.51 -1.83 -12.18
C ASN A 104 7.46 -0.97 -13.02
N SER A 105 6.99 0.19 -13.48
CA SER A 105 7.72 1.02 -14.46
C SER A 105 7.53 2.51 -14.20
N ASN A 106 8.43 3.35 -14.71
CA ASN A 106 8.30 4.81 -14.66
C ASN A 106 7.05 5.30 -15.42
N VAL A 107 6.63 4.60 -16.46
CA VAL A 107 5.38 4.91 -17.18
C VAL A 107 4.18 4.75 -16.27
N SER A 108 4.11 3.64 -15.52
CA SER A 108 3.05 3.40 -14.54
C SER A 108 3.06 4.46 -13.42
N VAL A 109 4.24 4.91 -12.98
CA VAL A 109 4.37 5.99 -11.99
C VAL A 109 3.70 7.28 -12.48
N GLN A 110 3.97 7.69 -13.72
CA GLN A 110 3.37 8.89 -14.31
C GLN A 110 1.86 8.73 -14.50
N GLN A 111 1.40 7.54 -14.90
CA GLN A 111 -0.03 7.23 -14.99
C GLN A 111 -0.70 7.37 -13.62
N TRP A 112 -0.13 6.79 -12.57
CA TRP A 112 -0.66 6.94 -11.21
C TRP A 112 -0.72 8.40 -10.77
N LYS A 113 0.33 9.20 -11.02
CA LYS A 113 0.31 10.65 -10.75
C LYS A 113 -0.87 11.34 -11.45
N GLN A 114 -1.12 11.03 -12.71
CA GLN A 114 -2.25 11.57 -13.46
C GLN A 114 -3.60 11.11 -12.87
N GLN A 115 -3.72 9.85 -12.47
CA GLN A 115 -4.95 9.31 -11.86
C GLN A 115 -5.27 9.99 -10.52
N PHE A 116 -4.26 10.22 -9.67
CA PHE A 116 -4.44 10.98 -8.43
C PHE A 116 -4.91 12.41 -8.71
N LYS A 117 -4.30 13.11 -9.66
CA LYS A 117 -4.72 14.48 -10.04
C LYS A 117 -6.13 14.53 -10.65
N MET A 118 -6.48 13.51 -11.44
CA MET A 118 -7.76 13.44 -12.15
C MET A 118 -8.92 13.12 -11.22
N TRP A 119 -8.76 12.18 -10.28
CA TRP A 119 -9.85 11.66 -9.46
C TRP A 119 -9.89 12.22 -8.04
N SER A 120 -8.83 12.86 -7.57
CA SER A 120 -8.78 13.48 -6.24
C SER A 120 -8.50 14.98 -6.31
N THR A 121 -8.69 15.66 -5.18
CA THR A 121 -8.33 17.07 -4.99
C THR A 121 -6.85 17.29 -4.70
N ALA A 122 -6.01 16.26 -4.83
CA ALA A 122 -4.57 16.36 -4.61
C ALA A 122 -3.92 17.37 -5.57
N ASP A 123 -3.13 18.27 -4.99
CA ASP A 123 -2.29 19.20 -5.71
C ASP A 123 -0.89 18.60 -5.96
N ASP A 124 -0.08 19.32 -6.72
CA ASP A 124 1.29 18.92 -7.06
C ASP A 124 2.20 18.85 -5.83
N SER A 125 1.86 19.53 -4.72
CA SER A 125 2.66 19.49 -3.50
C SER A 125 2.45 18.18 -2.70
N LYS A 126 1.28 17.54 -2.85
CA LYS A 126 0.89 16.30 -2.16
C LYS A 126 1.34 15.05 -2.89
N VAL A 127 1.47 15.08 -4.22
CA VAL A 127 1.90 13.92 -5.02
C VAL A 127 3.39 14.02 -5.36
N ARG A 128 4.19 13.16 -4.75
CA ARG A 128 5.66 13.14 -4.88
C ARG A 128 6.12 11.92 -5.68
N LEU A 129 7.06 12.14 -6.58
CA LEU A 129 7.64 11.08 -7.40
C LEU A 129 9.02 10.68 -6.88
N PHE A 130 9.25 9.37 -6.80
CA PHE A 130 10.54 8.81 -6.47
C PHE A 130 10.94 7.72 -7.47
N THR A 131 11.62 8.14 -8.53
CA THR A 131 12.16 7.32 -9.62
C THR A 131 13.66 7.58 -9.78
N SER A 132 14.28 6.98 -10.79
CA SER A 132 15.67 7.30 -11.17
C SER A 132 15.85 8.76 -11.55
N ASP A 133 14.82 9.34 -12.16
CA ASP A 133 14.87 10.64 -12.83
C ASP A 133 14.28 11.74 -11.94
N ASP A 134 13.24 11.41 -11.18
CA ASP A 134 12.55 12.30 -10.24
C ASP A 134 12.83 11.87 -8.79
N LYS A 135 13.47 12.72 -7.98
CA LYS A 135 13.80 12.40 -6.58
C LYS A 135 13.18 13.39 -5.62
N GLU A 136 11.88 13.57 -5.75
CA GLU A 136 11.15 14.49 -4.89
C GLU A 136 11.15 13.98 -3.44
N LYS A 137 11.54 14.84 -2.50
CA LYS A 137 11.55 14.48 -1.08
C LYS A 137 10.10 14.32 -0.57
N PRO A 138 9.76 13.20 0.09
CA PRO A 138 8.41 13.00 0.60
C PRO A 138 8.14 13.85 1.84
N ASN A 139 7.00 14.53 1.88
CA ASN A 139 6.52 15.34 3.02
C ASN A 139 5.76 14.47 4.03
N ASP A 140 5.50 14.95 5.25
CA ASP A 140 4.80 14.17 6.30
C ASP A 140 3.42 13.66 5.87
N SER A 141 2.72 14.42 5.03
CA SER A 141 1.42 14.08 4.47
C SER A 141 1.53 14.14 2.95
N CYS A 142 1.91 13.04 2.31
CA CYS A 142 1.99 12.95 0.85
C CYS A 142 1.57 11.58 0.32
N VAL A 143 1.24 11.56 -0.97
CA VAL A 143 1.25 10.36 -1.80
C VAL A 143 2.61 10.27 -2.47
N CYS A 144 3.43 9.31 -2.08
CA CYS A 144 4.69 9.03 -2.76
C CYS A 144 4.47 7.91 -3.78
N ILE A 145 4.93 8.10 -5.02
CA ILE A 145 4.79 7.10 -6.09
C ILE A 145 6.20 6.72 -6.54
N SER A 146 6.51 5.43 -6.46
CA SER A 146 7.83 4.89 -6.77
C SER A 146 7.72 3.55 -7.52
N THR A 147 8.88 3.00 -7.90
CA THR A 147 8.96 1.69 -8.54
C THR A 147 9.55 0.65 -7.59
N TYR A 148 9.14 -0.62 -7.76
CA TYR A 148 9.69 -1.71 -6.94
C TYR A 148 11.22 -1.81 -6.99
N PRO A 149 11.88 -1.72 -8.17
CA PRO A 149 13.33 -1.79 -8.23
C PRO A 149 14.02 -0.64 -7.47
N MET A 150 13.39 0.53 -7.42
CA MET A 150 13.94 1.70 -6.72
C MET A 150 13.99 1.46 -5.20
N ILE A 151 12.91 0.90 -4.63
CA ILE A 151 12.82 0.62 -3.19
C ILE A 151 13.65 -0.61 -2.80
N ALA A 152 13.67 -1.65 -3.65
CA ALA A 152 14.42 -2.88 -3.37
C ALA A 152 15.94 -2.75 -3.61
N ARG A 153 16.42 -1.58 -4.05
CA ARG A 153 17.82 -1.36 -4.38
C ARG A 153 18.70 -1.42 -3.12
N THR A 154 19.73 -2.26 -3.17
CA THR A 154 20.69 -2.46 -2.06
C THR A 154 22.06 -1.81 -2.33
N GLU A 155 22.33 -1.41 -3.57
CA GLU A 155 23.61 -0.85 -3.99
C GLU A 155 23.80 0.61 -3.58
N ARG A 156 25.07 1.04 -3.46
CA ARG A 156 25.43 2.44 -3.23
C ARG A 156 24.88 3.31 -4.37
N CYS A 157 23.98 4.21 -4.02
CA CYS A 157 23.41 5.18 -4.93
C CYS A 157 23.97 6.57 -4.64
N ASN A 158 23.67 7.50 -5.53
CA ASN A 158 23.96 8.92 -5.33
C ASN A 158 23.43 9.38 -3.96
N ALA A 159 24.12 10.35 -3.34
CA ALA A 159 23.81 10.83 -1.99
C ALA A 159 22.32 11.21 -1.83
N GLU A 160 21.75 11.87 -2.84
CA GLU A 160 20.35 12.27 -2.91
C GLU A 160 19.37 11.09 -2.84
N THR A 161 19.63 10.01 -3.58
CA THR A 161 18.79 8.79 -3.55
C THR A 161 18.86 8.12 -2.18
N THR A 162 20.04 8.11 -1.57
CA THR A 162 20.24 7.56 -0.23
C THR A 162 19.47 8.36 0.81
N GLU A 163 19.45 9.69 0.69
CA GLU A 163 18.69 10.58 1.57
C GLU A 163 17.17 10.33 1.47
N VAL A 164 16.63 10.28 0.25
CA VAL A 164 15.19 10.02 0.05
C VAL A 164 14.80 8.62 0.52
N MET A 165 15.64 7.61 0.26
CA MET A 165 15.44 6.26 0.79
C MET A 165 15.41 6.23 2.31
N LYS A 166 16.27 7.02 2.98
CA LYS A 166 16.25 7.14 4.44
C LYS A 166 14.92 7.73 4.91
N LEU A 167 14.45 8.81 4.28
CA LEU A 167 13.16 9.43 4.60
C LEU A 167 11.97 8.48 4.42
N LEU A 168 12.01 7.60 3.42
CA LEU A 168 11.00 6.56 3.18
C LEU A 168 10.98 5.48 4.28
N LYS A 169 12.15 5.10 4.80
CA LYS A 169 12.32 4.06 5.83
C LYS A 169 12.03 4.56 7.24
N ASP A 170 12.40 5.80 7.53
CA ASP A 170 12.32 6.38 8.89
C ASP A 170 10.88 6.72 9.30
N ARG A 171 9.94 6.75 8.35
CA ARG A 171 8.52 7.04 8.61
C ARG A 171 7.63 5.81 8.46
N GLU A 172 6.41 5.95 8.96
CA GLU A 172 5.32 5.00 8.74
C GLU A 172 4.35 5.51 7.68
N TRP A 173 3.81 4.58 6.90
CA TRP A 173 2.82 4.84 5.88
C TRP A 173 1.45 4.31 6.33
N GLY A 174 0.40 5.09 6.12
CA GLY A 174 -0.96 4.60 6.42
C GLY A 174 -1.40 3.54 5.42
N LEU A 175 -1.09 3.74 4.14
CA LEU A 175 -1.44 2.83 3.05
C LEU A 175 -0.24 2.57 2.14
N MET A 176 -0.02 1.30 1.80
CA MET A 176 0.85 0.88 0.71
C MET A 176 0.00 0.29 -0.41
N LEU A 177 -0.03 0.97 -1.55
CA LEU A 177 -0.64 0.52 -2.79
C LEU A 177 0.39 -0.20 -3.65
N LEU A 178 0.09 -1.44 -4.03
CA LEU A 178 0.98 -2.28 -4.79
C LEU A 178 0.31 -2.59 -6.13
N ASP A 179 0.84 -2.06 -7.21
CA ASP A 179 0.30 -2.27 -8.55
C ASP A 179 0.92 -3.50 -9.21
N GLU A 180 0.11 -4.21 -10.00
CA GLU A 180 0.43 -5.47 -10.68
C GLU A 180 1.24 -6.47 -9.83
N VAL A 181 0.77 -6.73 -8.61
CA VAL A 181 1.50 -7.57 -7.63
C VAL A 181 1.88 -8.97 -8.11
N HIS A 182 1.19 -9.49 -9.13
CA HIS A 182 1.47 -10.80 -9.70
C HIS A 182 2.83 -10.86 -10.41
N THR A 183 3.34 -9.74 -10.92
CA THR A 183 4.61 -9.71 -11.66
C THR A 183 5.83 -9.67 -10.74
N ILE A 184 5.64 -9.50 -9.42
CA ILE A 184 6.75 -9.25 -8.49
C ILE A 184 7.27 -10.57 -7.90
N PRO A 185 8.58 -10.89 -8.05
CA PRO A 185 9.18 -12.03 -7.38
C PRO A 185 9.04 -11.93 -5.86
N ALA A 186 8.74 -13.05 -5.20
CA ALA A 186 8.51 -13.10 -3.76
C ALA A 186 9.68 -12.51 -2.94
N GLU A 187 10.93 -12.72 -3.35
CA GLU A 187 12.10 -12.18 -2.64
C GLU A 187 12.18 -10.65 -2.67
N ARG A 188 11.93 -10.02 -3.84
CA ARG A 188 11.90 -8.55 -3.94
C ARG A 188 10.76 -7.99 -3.12
N PHE A 189 9.62 -8.67 -3.14
CA PHE A 189 8.45 -8.28 -2.38
C PHE A 189 8.72 -8.29 -0.87
N ARG A 190 9.32 -9.37 -0.34
CA ARG A 190 9.75 -9.46 1.06
C ARG A 190 10.70 -8.32 1.42
N LYS A 191 11.72 -8.06 0.60
CA LYS A 191 12.66 -6.94 0.81
C LYS A 191 11.94 -5.59 0.92
N VAL A 192 11.00 -5.30 0.03
CA VAL A 192 10.22 -4.05 0.07
C VAL A 192 9.42 -3.93 1.37
N LEU A 193 8.76 -5.01 1.79
CA LEU A 193 7.99 -5.03 3.04
C LEU A 193 8.86 -4.93 4.30
N THR A 194 10.10 -5.43 4.26
CA THR A 194 11.06 -5.24 5.37
C THR A 194 11.55 -3.79 5.42
N ILE A 195 11.74 -3.16 4.26
CA ILE A 195 12.29 -1.81 4.15
C ILE A 195 11.26 -0.74 4.53
N VAL A 196 10.01 -0.88 4.07
CA VAL A 196 8.98 0.15 4.25
C VAL A 196 7.91 -0.32 5.24
N ARG A 197 7.68 0.50 6.26
CA ARG A 197 6.62 0.30 7.25
C ARG A 197 5.29 0.86 6.76
N ALA A 198 4.28 0.01 6.63
CA ALA A 198 2.92 0.44 6.32
C ALA A 198 1.86 -0.30 7.16
N HIS A 199 0.88 0.46 7.66
CA HIS A 199 -0.22 -0.07 8.47
C HIS A 199 -1.20 -0.92 7.65
N THR A 200 -1.59 -0.44 6.47
CA THR A 200 -2.43 -1.19 5.52
C THR A 200 -1.72 -1.44 4.21
N LYS A 201 -1.86 -2.64 3.66
CA LYS A 201 -1.32 -3.02 2.35
C LYS A 201 -2.46 -3.41 1.41
N LEU A 202 -2.54 -2.79 0.24
CA LEU A 202 -3.52 -3.14 -0.78
C LEU A 202 -2.80 -3.50 -2.07
N GLY A 203 -2.95 -4.76 -2.49
CA GLY A 203 -2.46 -5.23 -3.79
C GLY A 203 -3.56 -5.17 -4.85
N LEU A 204 -3.23 -4.56 -5.98
CA LEU A 204 -4.07 -4.47 -7.16
C LEU A 204 -3.47 -5.34 -8.27
N THR A 205 -4.27 -6.23 -8.84
CA THR A 205 -3.81 -7.10 -9.93
C THR A 205 -4.95 -7.46 -10.88
N ALA A 206 -4.64 -7.73 -12.15
CA ALA A 206 -5.61 -8.31 -13.08
C ALA A 206 -5.71 -9.84 -12.95
N THR A 207 -4.60 -10.49 -12.57
CA THR A 207 -4.48 -11.94 -12.54
C THR A 207 -4.04 -12.40 -11.16
N LEU A 208 -4.57 -13.55 -10.73
CA LEU A 208 -4.10 -14.25 -9.53
C LEU A 208 -3.12 -15.37 -9.87
N VAL A 209 -2.91 -15.67 -11.14
CA VAL A 209 -1.99 -16.72 -11.57
C VAL A 209 -0.59 -16.10 -11.66
N ARG A 210 0.37 -16.69 -10.96
CA ARG A 210 1.80 -16.39 -11.12
C ARG A 210 2.44 -17.51 -11.92
N GLU A 211 3.45 -17.17 -12.72
CA GLU A 211 4.23 -18.16 -13.48
C GLU A 211 5.08 -19.07 -12.58
N ASP A 212 5.30 -18.68 -11.32
CA ASP A 212 6.14 -19.41 -10.35
C ASP A 212 5.33 -20.15 -9.27
N ASP A 213 4.01 -20.25 -9.38
CA ASP A 213 3.07 -20.89 -8.42
C ASP A 213 3.14 -20.39 -6.96
N LYS A 214 3.88 -19.32 -6.67
CA LYS A 214 4.06 -18.78 -5.30
C LYS A 214 2.96 -17.78 -4.89
N ILE A 215 1.72 -18.04 -5.28
CA ILE A 215 0.57 -17.16 -4.97
C ILE A 215 0.25 -17.20 -3.47
N THR A 216 0.47 -18.35 -2.82
CA THR A 216 0.30 -18.52 -1.37
C THR A 216 1.15 -17.53 -0.57
N ASP A 217 2.34 -17.21 -1.07
CA ASP A 217 3.23 -16.22 -0.45
C ASP A 217 2.63 -14.81 -0.50
N LEU A 218 1.92 -14.44 -1.57
CA LEU A 218 1.28 -13.12 -1.66
C LEU A 218 0.15 -12.97 -0.63
N ASN A 219 -0.66 -14.01 -0.45
CA ASN A 219 -1.72 -14.01 0.57
C ASN A 219 -1.14 -13.87 1.98
N PHE A 220 0.02 -14.50 2.22
CA PHE A 220 0.73 -14.40 3.49
C PHE A 220 1.39 -13.02 3.71
N LEU A 221 1.89 -12.39 2.65
CA LEU A 221 2.64 -11.14 2.75
C LEU A 221 1.75 -9.89 2.73
N ILE A 222 0.68 -9.88 1.93
CA ILE A 222 -0.26 -8.75 1.82
C ILE A 222 -1.50 -9.00 2.67
N GLY A 223 -2.10 -10.18 2.53
CA GLY A 223 -3.40 -10.49 3.12
C GLY A 223 -4.29 -11.26 2.15
N PRO A 224 -5.48 -11.66 2.60
CA PRO A 224 -6.40 -12.47 1.80
C PRO A 224 -6.92 -11.72 0.57
N LYS A 225 -7.46 -12.49 -0.38
CA LYS A 225 -8.26 -11.94 -1.46
C LYS A 225 -9.55 -11.33 -0.91
N LEU A 226 -9.82 -10.08 -1.29
CA LEU A 226 -11.02 -9.33 -0.96
C LEU A 226 -12.08 -9.56 -2.07
#